data_AF-A0AAE2NX39-F1
#
_entry.id   AF-A0AAE2NX39-F1
#
_cell.length_a   1.000
_cell.length_b   1.000
_cell.length_c   1.000
_cell.angle_alpha   90.00
_cell.angle_beta   90.00
_cell.angle_gamma   90.00
#
_symmetry.space_group_name_H-M   'P 1'
#
loop_
_entity.id
_entity.type
_entity.pdbx_description
1 polymer ?
#
loop_
_entity_poly.entity_id
_entity_poly.type
_entity_poly.pdbx_seq_one_letter_code
_entity_poly.pdbx_strand_id
1 'polypeptide(L)'
;MVLKRIRDMFVASVNEGLDKLENPKVMLNQYVRDMESDIAKAKQTIVKQHTIVHQFKKKQEDASETAAKRKNQAQLAFDAGEEELAKKALTEMKYLEGKAAEHEKAYEQAKTQLAELKEQLETLETRLRDVKDKKQALIARANAAKAKEHMNASFDKIDSESAYREFLRMENRIEEMEVRVKYGTSAEANTEHSRSQYSDEVEAELEKMRSLSLEKTEHQKAAHE
;
A
#
# COMPACT_ATOMS: atom_id res chain seq x y z
N MET A 1 -9.98 26.46 0.16
CA MET A 1 -10.41 25.84 1.43
C MET A 1 -9.89 24.41 1.63
N VAL A 2 -9.75 23.58 0.58
CA VAL A 2 -9.19 22.21 0.67
C VAL A 2 -7.67 22.17 0.96
N LEU A 3 -6.87 23.04 0.33
CA LEU A 3 -5.41 23.14 0.62
C LEU A 3 -5.12 23.62 2.05
N LYS A 4 -5.99 24.48 2.61
CA LYS A 4 -5.89 24.94 3.99
C LYS A 4 -6.20 23.80 4.97
N ARG A 5 -7.24 23.00 4.68
CA ARG A 5 -7.52 21.74 5.40
C ARG A 5 -6.37 20.74 5.35
N ILE A 6 -5.64 20.64 4.22
CA ILE A 6 -4.45 19.77 4.12
C ILE A 6 -3.34 20.26 5.05
N ARG A 7 -3.02 21.56 5.05
CA ARG A 7 -2.03 22.15 5.98
C ARG A 7 -2.48 21.99 7.43
N ASP A 8 -3.73 22.30 7.73
CA ASP A 8 -4.26 22.28 9.08
C ASP A 8 -4.34 20.83 9.61
N MET A 9 -4.65 19.83 8.76
CA MET A 9 -4.55 18.40 9.11
C MET A 9 -3.10 17.94 9.29
N PHE A 10 -2.17 18.36 8.43
CA PHE A 10 -0.75 18.02 8.57
C PHE A 10 -0.12 18.64 9.83
N VAL A 11 -0.48 19.88 10.16
CA VAL A 11 0.06 20.61 11.31
C VAL A 11 -0.60 20.17 12.62
N ALA A 12 -1.90 19.84 12.62
CA ALA A 12 -2.57 19.27 13.79
C ALA A 12 -2.09 17.83 14.10
N SER A 13 -1.60 17.09 13.09
CA SER A 13 -1.10 15.70 13.25
C SER A 13 0.28 15.59 13.91
N VAL A 14 0.95 16.71 14.24
CA VAL A 14 2.24 16.69 14.94
C VAL A 14 2.06 16.74 16.47
N ASN A 15 0.93 17.24 16.97
CA ASN A 15 0.73 17.48 18.41
C ASN A 15 -0.28 16.55 19.11
N GLU A 16 -1.09 15.77 18.39
CA GLU A 16 -2.06 14.85 19.01
C GLU A 16 -1.97 13.43 18.43
N GLY A 17 -1.51 12.49 19.26
CA GLY A 17 -1.86 11.07 19.14
C GLY A 17 -1.09 10.28 18.08
N LEU A 18 0.11 9.84 18.45
CA LEU A 18 0.98 8.90 17.73
C LEU A 18 0.32 7.56 17.33
N ASP A 19 -0.89 7.25 17.80
CA ASP A 19 -1.55 5.95 17.55
C ASP A 19 -2.58 5.94 16.39
N LYS A 20 -2.99 7.09 15.84
CA LYS A 20 -3.91 7.14 14.66
C LYS A 20 -3.20 7.30 13.31
N LEU A 21 -1.86 7.29 13.32
CA LEU A 21 -0.97 7.47 12.16
C LEU A 21 -0.60 6.17 11.43
N GLU A 22 -1.17 5.02 11.78
CA GLU A 22 -0.63 3.71 11.42
C GLU A 22 -0.56 3.36 9.91
N ASN A 23 -1.17 4.12 8.99
CA ASN A 23 -0.93 3.90 7.56
C ASN A 23 -1.21 5.11 6.64
N PRO A 24 -0.18 5.74 6.06
CA PRO A 24 -0.31 6.74 4.99
C PRO A 24 -1.18 6.26 3.80
N LYS A 25 -1.18 4.94 3.55
CA LYS A 25 -2.02 4.29 2.55
C LYS A 25 -3.53 4.45 2.82
N VAL A 26 -3.95 4.37 4.09
CA VAL A 26 -5.36 4.50 4.48
C VAL A 26 -5.84 5.94 4.28
N MET A 27 -5.04 6.92 4.69
CA MET A 27 -5.34 8.34 4.50
C MET A 27 -5.44 8.72 3.02
N LEU A 28 -4.51 8.26 2.19
CA LEU A 28 -4.56 8.51 0.74
C LEU A 28 -5.77 7.84 0.07
N ASN A 29 -6.18 6.66 0.54
CA ASN A 29 -7.39 6.01 0.05
C ASN A 29 -8.65 6.78 0.46
N GLN A 30 -8.71 7.29 1.70
CA GLN A 30 -9.85 8.10 2.14
C GLN A 30 -9.96 9.39 1.33
N TYR A 31 -8.84 10.07 1.06
CA TYR A 31 -8.85 11.28 0.24
C TYR A 31 -9.39 11.04 -1.18
N VAL A 32 -8.98 9.94 -1.82
CA VAL A 32 -9.53 9.55 -3.13
C VAL A 32 -11.04 9.31 -3.05
N ARG A 33 -11.53 8.62 -2.01
CA ARG A 33 -12.96 8.38 -1.81
C ARG A 33 -13.75 9.67 -1.60
N ASP A 34 -13.20 10.61 -0.83
CA ASP A 34 -13.85 11.90 -0.58
C ASP A 34 -13.97 12.70 -1.89
N MET A 35 -12.91 12.73 -2.71
CA MET A 35 -12.95 13.36 -4.04
C MET A 35 -13.95 12.67 -4.98
N GLU A 36 -14.01 11.33 -4.97
CA GLU A 36 -14.99 10.56 -5.76
C GLU A 36 -16.44 10.89 -5.33
N SER A 37 -16.68 11.03 -4.02
CA SER A 37 -17.96 11.45 -3.45
C SER A 37 -18.34 12.87 -3.87
N ASP A 38 -17.40 13.80 -3.83
CA ASP A 38 -17.64 15.19 -4.24
C ASP A 38 -17.91 15.30 -5.74
N ILE A 39 -17.22 14.52 -6.58
CA ILE A 39 -17.50 14.39 -8.02
C ILE A 39 -18.90 13.83 -8.26
N ALA A 40 -19.32 12.81 -7.51
CA ALA A 40 -20.66 12.25 -7.62
C ALA A 40 -21.74 13.30 -7.28
N LYS A 41 -21.54 14.08 -6.21
CA LYS A 41 -22.43 15.19 -5.85
C LYS A 41 -22.46 16.27 -6.93
N ALA A 42 -21.29 16.65 -7.48
CA ALA A 42 -21.20 17.62 -8.57
C ALA A 42 -21.98 17.16 -9.81
N LYS A 43 -21.88 15.88 -10.19
CA LYS A 43 -22.68 15.27 -11.27
C LYS A 43 -24.18 15.38 -11.00
N GLN A 44 -24.63 15.09 -9.78
CA GLN A 44 -26.04 15.26 -9.42
C GLN A 44 -26.51 16.71 -9.52
N THR A 45 -25.68 17.66 -9.08
CA THR A 45 -25.98 19.10 -9.20
C THR A 45 -26.07 19.54 -10.67
N ILE A 46 -25.17 19.04 -11.53
CA ILE A 46 -25.22 19.30 -12.98
C ILE A 46 -26.51 18.76 -13.60
N VAL A 47 -26.96 17.57 -13.21
CA VAL A 47 -28.25 17.02 -13.67
C VAL A 47 -29.41 17.93 -13.25
N LYS A 48 -29.43 18.38 -11.99
CA LYS A 48 -30.45 19.34 -11.51
C LYS A 48 -30.41 20.65 -12.31
N GLN A 49 -29.22 21.18 -12.58
CA GLN A 49 -29.07 22.40 -13.38
C GLN A 49 -29.54 22.19 -14.82
N HIS A 50 -29.29 21.03 -15.42
CA HIS A 50 -29.82 20.69 -16.75
C HIS A 50 -31.35 20.71 -16.77
N THR A 51 -32.00 20.21 -15.72
CA THR A 51 -33.46 20.28 -15.57
C THR A 51 -33.94 21.73 -15.51
N ILE A 52 -33.25 22.60 -14.77
CA ILE A 52 -33.59 24.04 -14.69
C ILE A 52 -33.47 24.71 -16.06
N VAL A 53 -32.39 24.45 -16.79
CA VAL A 53 -32.18 24.94 -18.18
C VAL A 53 -33.34 24.49 -19.08
N HIS A 54 -33.71 23.20 -19.03
CA HIS A 54 -34.81 22.68 -19.83
C HIS A 54 -36.15 23.32 -19.45
N GLN A 55 -36.42 23.52 -18.16
CA GLN A 55 -37.65 24.15 -17.68
C GLN A 55 -37.78 25.60 -18.16
N PHE A 56 -36.71 26.40 -18.10
CA PHE A 56 -36.77 27.78 -18.61
C PHE A 56 -36.97 27.83 -20.12
N LYS A 57 -36.29 26.95 -20.86
CA LYS A 57 -36.49 26.82 -22.31
C LYS A 57 -37.96 26.51 -22.63
N LYS A 58 -38.53 25.50 -21.97
CA LYS A 58 -39.93 25.11 -22.17
C LYS A 58 -40.88 26.27 -21.85
N LYS A 59 -40.69 26.97 -20.73
CA LYS A 59 -41.51 28.13 -20.36
C LYS A 59 -41.42 29.27 -21.38
N GLN A 60 -40.24 29.49 -21.95
CA GLN A 60 -40.03 30.48 -23.02
C GLN A 60 -40.78 30.08 -24.29
N GLU A 61 -40.69 28.81 -24.70
CA GLU A 61 -41.41 28.26 -25.85
C GLU A 61 -42.93 28.34 -25.67
N ASP A 62 -43.45 27.89 -24.52
CA ASP A 62 -44.88 27.91 -24.19
C ASP A 62 -45.45 29.35 -24.21
N ALA A 63 -44.72 30.32 -23.65
CA ALA A 63 -45.11 31.72 -23.65
C ALA A 63 -45.10 32.32 -25.07
N SER A 64 -44.08 32.00 -25.86
CA SER A 64 -43.97 32.45 -27.26
C SER A 64 -45.09 31.88 -28.13
N GLU A 65 -45.40 30.58 -28.00
CA GLU A 65 -46.50 29.94 -28.73
C GLU A 65 -47.85 30.56 -28.35
N THR A 66 -48.06 30.82 -27.06
CA THR A 66 -49.30 31.46 -26.59
C THR A 66 -49.41 32.90 -27.09
N ALA A 67 -48.30 33.66 -27.11
CA ALA A 67 -48.27 34.99 -27.72
C ALA A 67 -48.65 34.95 -29.21
N ALA A 68 -48.10 33.99 -29.97
CA ALA A 68 -48.45 33.81 -31.38
C ALA A 68 -49.95 33.50 -31.58
N LYS A 69 -50.55 32.67 -30.71
CA LYS A 69 -52.00 32.42 -30.72
C LYS A 69 -52.81 33.70 -30.45
N ARG A 70 -52.39 34.52 -29.47
CA ARG A 70 -53.04 35.80 -29.17
C ARG A 70 -52.92 36.81 -30.32
N LYS A 71 -51.78 36.80 -31.02
CA LYS A 71 -51.60 37.60 -32.25
C LYS A 71 -52.62 37.23 -33.32
N ASN A 72 -52.81 35.94 -33.57
CA ASN A 72 -53.80 35.47 -34.55
C ASN A 72 -55.23 35.85 -34.13
N GLN A 73 -55.57 35.71 -32.84
CA GLN A 73 -56.88 36.14 -32.33
C GLN A 73 -57.10 37.64 -32.45
N ALA A 74 -56.06 38.45 -32.19
CA ALA A 74 -56.13 39.89 -32.38
C ALA A 74 -56.40 40.27 -33.84
N GLN A 75 -55.74 39.59 -34.79
CA GLN A 75 -55.96 39.81 -36.22
C GLN A 75 -57.40 39.46 -36.61
N LEU A 76 -57.91 38.31 -36.18
CA LEU A 76 -59.30 37.89 -36.47
C LEU A 76 -60.32 38.87 -35.89
N ALA A 77 -60.12 39.36 -34.66
CA ALA A 77 -61.00 40.34 -34.04
C ALA A 77 -60.96 41.69 -34.78
N PHE A 78 -59.78 42.10 -35.24
CA PHE A 78 -59.62 43.32 -36.03
C PHE A 78 -60.34 43.21 -37.38
N ASP A 79 -60.16 42.09 -38.09
CA ASP A 79 -60.82 41.83 -39.37
C ASP A 79 -62.36 41.76 -39.23
N ALA A 80 -62.86 41.34 -38.06
CA ALA A 80 -64.28 41.33 -37.71
C ALA A 80 -64.84 42.70 -37.27
N GLY A 81 -64.01 43.75 -37.19
CA GLY A 81 -64.41 45.08 -36.73
C GLY A 81 -64.54 45.24 -35.21
N GLU A 82 -64.16 44.22 -34.44
CA GLU A 82 -64.23 44.19 -32.97
C GLU A 82 -62.95 44.79 -32.35
N GLU A 83 -62.77 46.11 -32.50
CA GLU A 83 -61.54 46.82 -32.16
C GLU A 83 -61.14 46.67 -30.67
N GLU A 84 -62.11 46.71 -29.75
CA GLU A 84 -61.85 46.56 -28.32
C GLU A 84 -61.37 45.13 -27.96
N LEU A 85 -61.87 44.12 -28.67
CA LEU A 85 -61.42 42.74 -28.50
C LEU A 85 -60.00 42.56 -29.07
N ALA A 86 -59.71 43.17 -30.21
CA ALA A 86 -58.38 43.18 -30.81
C ALA A 86 -57.34 43.84 -29.88
N LYS A 87 -57.66 45.01 -29.29
CA LYS A 87 -56.80 45.70 -28.32
C LYS A 87 -56.50 44.83 -27.09
N LYS A 88 -57.51 44.16 -26.53
CA LYS A 88 -57.32 43.24 -25.40
C LYS A 88 -56.40 42.08 -25.77
N ALA A 89 -56.60 41.45 -26.93
CA ALA A 89 -55.76 40.36 -27.41
C ALA A 89 -54.31 40.80 -27.66
N LEU A 90 -54.09 42.00 -28.23
CA LEU A 90 -52.75 42.56 -28.42
C LEU A 90 -52.05 42.89 -27.09
N THR A 91 -52.80 43.36 -26.10
CA THR A 91 -52.26 43.65 -24.76
C THR A 91 -51.75 42.37 -24.10
N GLU A 92 -52.55 41.30 -24.15
CA GLU A 92 -52.17 39.99 -23.64
C GLU A 92 -50.99 39.38 -24.41
N MET A 93 -50.98 39.53 -25.75
CA MET A 93 -49.83 39.13 -26.58
C MET A 93 -48.55 39.83 -26.13
N LYS A 94 -48.57 41.17 -25.95
CA LYS A 94 -47.40 41.94 -25.52
C LYS A 94 -46.92 41.54 -24.12
N TYR A 95 -47.85 41.24 -23.21
CA TYR A 95 -47.51 40.71 -21.89
C TYR A 95 -46.76 39.36 -22.00
N LEU A 96 -47.27 38.44 -22.81
CA LEU A 96 -46.65 37.13 -23.04
C LEU A 96 -45.29 37.22 -23.76
N GLU A 97 -45.14 38.13 -24.72
CA GLU A 97 -43.83 38.42 -25.35
C GLU A 97 -42.80 38.89 -24.30
N GLY A 98 -43.21 39.77 -23.38
CA GLY A 98 -42.38 40.19 -22.25
C GLY A 98 -41.97 39.02 -21.36
N LYS A 99 -42.91 38.11 -21.04
CA LYS A 99 -42.62 36.90 -20.26
C LYS A 99 -41.69 35.93 -20.98
N ALA A 100 -41.86 35.74 -22.28
CA ALA A 100 -40.97 34.92 -23.08
C ALA A 100 -39.53 35.47 -23.05
N ALA A 101 -39.36 36.79 -23.19
CA ALA A 101 -38.05 37.44 -23.10
C ALA A 101 -37.41 37.34 -21.70
N GLU A 102 -38.21 37.42 -20.63
CA GLU A 102 -37.73 37.17 -19.26
C GLU A 102 -37.23 35.72 -19.10
N HIS A 103 -37.99 34.74 -19.61
CA HIS A 103 -37.60 33.34 -19.56
C HIS A 103 -36.40 33.00 -20.44
N GLU A 104 -36.24 33.67 -21.59
CA GLU A 104 -35.07 33.57 -22.44
C GLU A 104 -33.79 34.03 -21.71
N LYS A 105 -33.84 35.18 -21.03
CA LYS A 105 -32.72 35.65 -20.22
C LYS A 105 -32.36 34.66 -19.10
N ALA A 106 -33.36 34.12 -18.41
CA ALA A 106 -33.15 33.12 -17.38
C ALA A 106 -32.57 31.81 -17.94
N TYR A 107 -33.01 31.40 -19.13
CA TYR A 107 -32.48 30.24 -19.85
C TYR A 107 -30.99 30.42 -20.18
N GLU A 108 -30.61 31.55 -20.78
CA GLU A 108 -29.20 31.81 -21.12
C GLU A 108 -28.31 31.89 -19.87
N GLN A 109 -28.78 32.53 -18.79
CA GLN A 109 -28.06 32.53 -17.52
C GLN A 109 -27.86 31.12 -16.96
N ALA A 110 -28.93 30.31 -16.93
CA ALA A 110 -28.86 28.94 -16.42
C ALA A 110 -27.94 28.05 -17.29
N LYS A 111 -27.90 28.29 -18.60
CA LYS A 111 -27.03 27.60 -19.56
C LYS A 111 -25.56 27.95 -19.36
N THR A 112 -25.24 29.22 -19.12
CA THR A 112 -23.87 29.65 -18.76
C THR A 112 -23.42 29.00 -17.46
N GLN A 113 -24.25 29.03 -16.41
CA GLN A 113 -23.96 28.36 -15.15
C GLN A 113 -23.74 26.85 -15.32
N LEU A 114 -24.54 26.20 -16.18
CA LEU A 114 -24.36 24.78 -16.50
C LEU A 114 -23.00 24.51 -17.17
N ALA A 115 -22.56 25.38 -18.07
CA ALA A 115 -21.27 25.26 -18.73
C ALA A 115 -20.11 25.39 -17.72
N GLU A 116 -20.16 26.39 -16.84
CA GLU A 116 -19.16 26.58 -15.77
C GLU A 116 -19.08 25.35 -14.84
N LEU A 117 -20.23 24.80 -14.44
CA LEU A 117 -20.26 23.60 -13.59
C LEU A 117 -19.64 22.39 -14.29
N LYS A 118 -19.83 22.24 -15.60
CA LYS A 118 -19.22 21.15 -16.39
C LYS A 118 -17.71 21.29 -16.48
N GLU A 119 -17.20 22.50 -16.71
CA GLU A 119 -15.75 22.78 -16.73
C GLU A 119 -15.10 22.51 -15.36
N GLN A 120 -15.78 22.92 -14.27
CA GLN A 120 -15.33 22.62 -12.91
C GLN A 120 -15.31 21.12 -12.63
N LEU A 121 -16.32 20.37 -13.11
CA LEU A 121 -16.35 18.92 -12.99
C LEU A 121 -15.17 18.26 -13.73
N GLU A 122 -14.89 18.67 -14.96
CA GLU A 122 -13.76 18.15 -15.74
C GLU A 122 -12.42 18.42 -15.04
N THR A 123 -12.28 19.62 -14.46
CA THR A 123 -11.12 19.98 -13.65
C THR A 123 -10.98 19.06 -12.43
N LEU A 124 -12.08 18.77 -11.72
CA LEU A 124 -12.08 17.86 -10.57
C LEU A 124 -11.72 16.42 -10.98
N GLU A 125 -12.24 15.94 -12.10
CA GLU A 125 -11.94 14.60 -12.62
C GLU A 125 -10.48 14.46 -13.06
N THR A 126 -9.91 15.50 -13.65
CA THR A 126 -8.46 15.56 -13.97
C THR A 126 -7.63 15.54 -12.70
N ARG A 127 -8.00 16.34 -11.70
CA ARG A 127 -7.30 16.36 -10.40
C ARG A 127 -7.37 15.02 -9.68
N LEU A 128 -8.50 14.32 -9.77
CA LEU A 128 -8.65 12.97 -9.21
C LEU A 128 -7.68 11.98 -9.86
N ARG A 129 -7.48 12.06 -11.18
CA ARG A 129 -6.48 11.24 -11.90
C ARG A 129 -5.08 11.51 -11.37
N ASP A 130 -4.67 12.78 -11.30
CA ASP A 130 -3.35 13.16 -10.76
C ASP A 130 -3.14 12.67 -9.32
N VAL A 131 -4.18 12.74 -8.48
CA VAL A 131 -4.13 12.27 -7.10
C VAL A 131 -4.00 10.75 -7.03
N LYS A 132 -4.69 10.01 -7.90
CA LYS A 132 -4.56 8.55 -7.98
C LYS A 132 -3.14 8.13 -8.38
N ASP A 133 -2.55 8.82 -9.35
CA ASP A 133 -1.17 8.55 -9.79
C ASP A 133 -0.15 8.87 -8.69
N LYS A 134 -0.30 10.05 -8.04
CA LYS A 134 0.52 10.43 -6.89
C LYS A 134 0.38 9.44 -5.73
N LYS A 135 -0.83 8.93 -5.48
CA LYS A 135 -1.06 7.90 -4.46
C LYS A 135 -0.24 6.64 -4.76
N GLN A 136 -0.24 6.16 -6.00
CA GLN A 136 0.54 4.97 -6.38
C GLN A 136 2.03 5.21 -6.20
N ALA A 137 2.55 6.36 -6.63
CA ALA A 137 3.94 6.74 -6.43
C ALA A 137 4.33 6.81 -4.95
N LEU A 138 3.48 7.39 -4.10
CA LEU A 138 3.71 7.49 -2.66
C LEU A 138 3.68 6.12 -1.98
N ILE A 139 2.77 5.22 -2.38
CA ILE A 139 2.73 3.85 -1.87
C ILE A 139 4.00 3.08 -2.27
N ALA A 140 4.44 3.19 -3.52
CA ALA A 140 5.69 2.56 -3.98
C ALA A 140 6.89 3.07 -3.19
N ARG A 141 6.99 4.39 -2.97
CA ARG A 141 8.06 5.01 -2.18
C ARG A 141 8.02 4.57 -0.71
N ALA A 142 6.82 4.49 -0.12
CA ALA A 142 6.65 3.99 1.25
C ALA A 142 7.07 2.51 1.38
N ASN A 143 6.73 1.67 0.40
CA ASN A 143 7.16 0.27 0.38
C ASN A 143 8.68 0.14 0.22
N ALA A 144 9.30 0.93 -0.67
CA ALA A 144 10.74 0.96 -0.85
C ALA A 144 11.47 1.44 0.42
N ALA A 145 10.92 2.44 1.12
CA ALA A 145 11.45 2.90 2.39
C ALA A 145 11.36 1.81 3.48
N LYS A 146 10.20 1.15 3.61
CA LYS A 146 10.02 0.01 4.52
C LYS A 146 10.97 -1.15 4.21
N ALA A 147 11.19 -1.47 2.94
CA ALA A 147 12.14 -2.51 2.53
C ALA A 147 13.58 -2.14 2.89
N LYS A 148 14.00 -0.88 2.69
CA LYS A 148 15.32 -0.38 3.10
C LYS A 148 15.48 -0.43 4.62
N GLU A 149 14.46 -0.02 5.38
CA GLU A 149 14.45 -0.11 6.84
C GLU A 149 14.59 -1.56 7.32
N HIS A 150 13.82 -2.49 6.72
CA HIS A 150 13.94 -3.92 7.03
C HIS A 150 15.32 -4.48 6.70
N MET A 151 15.90 -4.07 5.58
CA MET A 151 17.23 -4.51 5.15
C MET A 151 18.30 -3.97 6.09
N ASN A 152 18.26 -2.69 6.45
CA ASN A 152 19.16 -2.09 7.41
C ASN A 152 19.02 -2.72 8.80
N ALA A 153 17.80 -2.93 9.29
CA ALA A 153 17.57 -3.63 10.55
C ALA A 153 18.03 -5.10 10.51
N SER A 154 18.04 -5.73 9.34
CA SER A 154 18.60 -7.07 9.15
C SER A 154 20.13 -7.04 9.12
N PHE A 155 20.73 -6.03 8.49
CA PHE A 155 22.18 -5.80 8.55
C PHE A 155 22.65 -5.48 9.97
N ASP A 156 21.94 -4.65 10.72
CA ASP A 156 22.24 -4.36 12.13
C ASP A 156 22.08 -5.60 13.02
N LYS A 157 21.18 -6.54 12.66
CA LYS A 157 21.05 -7.85 13.32
C LYS A 157 22.11 -8.86 12.88
N ILE A 158 22.62 -8.74 11.65
CA ILE A 158 23.85 -9.38 11.19
C ILE A 158 25.01 -8.50 11.69
N ASP A 159 25.08 -8.31 13.00
CA ASP A 159 26.27 -7.76 13.60
C ASP A 159 27.43 -8.67 13.20
N SER A 160 28.34 -8.09 12.43
CA SER A 160 29.57 -8.70 11.93
C SER A 160 30.36 -9.41 13.04
N GLU A 161 30.22 -8.98 14.29
CA GLU A 161 30.87 -9.60 15.45
C GLU A 161 30.31 -10.99 15.80
N SER A 162 29.04 -11.29 15.52
CA SER A 162 28.42 -12.60 15.81
C SER A 162 28.80 -13.63 14.74
N ALA A 163 28.63 -13.28 13.46
CA ALA A 163 29.00 -14.14 12.35
C ALA A 163 30.51 -14.39 12.27
N TYR A 164 31.33 -13.37 12.54
CA TYR A 164 32.79 -13.51 12.61
C TYR A 164 33.24 -14.34 13.82
N ARG A 165 32.62 -14.18 15.00
CA ARG A 165 32.89 -15.04 16.16
C ARG A 165 32.51 -16.49 15.93
N GLU A 166 31.40 -16.75 15.22
CA GLU A 166 31.01 -18.11 14.87
C GLU A 166 31.93 -18.73 13.82
N PHE A 167 32.43 -17.91 12.88
CA PHE A 167 33.45 -18.32 11.91
C PHE A 167 34.78 -18.68 12.59
N LEU A 168 35.27 -17.83 13.51
CA LEU A 168 36.46 -18.11 14.34
C LEU A 168 36.29 -19.35 15.23
N ARG A 169 35.07 -19.60 15.74
CA ARG A 169 34.77 -20.84 16.49
C ARG A 169 34.86 -22.07 15.60
N MET A 170 34.35 -21.99 14.37
CA MET A 170 34.48 -23.09 13.40
C MET A 170 35.93 -23.31 12.99
N GLU A 171 36.71 -22.24 12.77
CA GLU A 171 38.13 -22.32 12.44
C GLU A 171 38.92 -23.02 13.55
N ASN A 172 38.77 -22.58 14.81
CA ASN A 172 39.41 -23.24 15.96
C ASN A 172 38.98 -24.72 16.11
N ARG A 173 37.70 -25.04 15.84
CA ARG A 173 37.20 -26.43 15.87
C ARG A 173 37.86 -27.29 14.80
N ILE A 174 38.05 -26.74 13.60
CA ILE A 174 38.72 -27.42 12.48
C ILE A 174 40.19 -27.61 12.83
N GLU A 175 40.86 -26.59 13.37
CA GLU A 175 42.27 -26.66 13.79
C GLU A 175 42.46 -27.70 14.91
N GLU A 176 41.57 -27.75 15.90
CA GLU A 176 41.56 -28.82 16.92
C GLU A 176 41.36 -30.21 16.31
N MET A 177 40.48 -30.35 15.31
CA MET A 177 40.29 -31.63 14.62
C MET A 177 41.52 -32.03 13.80
N GLU A 178 42.18 -31.09 13.13
CA GLU A 178 43.42 -31.32 12.38
C GLU A 178 44.58 -31.71 13.31
N VAL A 179 44.70 -31.05 14.45
CA VAL A 179 45.64 -31.43 15.53
C VAL A 179 45.31 -32.83 16.03
N ARG A 180 44.03 -33.12 16.31
CA ARG A 180 43.62 -34.45 16.78
C ARG A 180 43.87 -35.55 15.76
N VAL A 181 43.76 -35.27 14.47
CA VAL A 181 44.14 -36.21 13.40
C VAL A 181 45.65 -36.38 13.38
N LYS A 182 46.43 -35.30 13.37
CA LYS A 182 47.91 -35.35 13.36
C LYS A 182 48.48 -36.11 14.56
N TYR A 183 47.95 -35.86 15.77
CA TYR A 183 48.43 -36.48 17.01
C TYR A 183 47.70 -37.80 17.34
N GLY A 184 46.49 -38.02 16.86
CA GLY A 184 45.74 -39.27 16.99
C GLY A 184 46.42 -40.42 16.25
N THR A 185 46.94 -40.18 15.04
CA THR A 185 47.80 -41.16 14.35
C THR A 185 49.15 -41.40 15.03
N SER A 186 49.61 -40.51 15.92
CA SER A 186 50.88 -40.70 16.64
C SER A 186 50.76 -41.47 17.96
N ALA A 187 49.56 -41.50 18.55
CA ALA A 187 49.29 -42.23 19.79
C ALA A 187 49.05 -43.74 19.54
N GLU A 188 48.46 -44.09 18.40
CA GLU A 188 48.20 -45.49 18.03
C GLU A 188 49.45 -46.16 17.44
N ALA A 189 50.32 -45.42 16.72
CA ALA A 189 51.56 -45.98 16.16
C ALA A 189 52.66 -46.28 17.21
N ASN A 190 52.66 -45.61 18.37
CA ASN A 190 53.67 -45.83 19.42
C ASN A 190 53.34 -46.98 20.40
N THR A 191 52.07 -47.36 20.51
CA THR A 191 51.62 -48.42 21.43
C THR A 191 51.78 -49.82 20.83
N GLU A 192 51.70 -49.97 19.50
CA GLU A 192 51.96 -51.25 18.82
C GLU A 192 53.46 -51.57 18.68
N HIS A 193 54.32 -50.57 18.48
CA HIS A 193 55.77 -50.79 18.34
C HIS A 193 56.46 -51.11 19.68
N SER A 194 55.92 -50.61 20.80
CA SER A 194 56.45 -50.89 22.15
C SER A 194 56.05 -52.28 22.68
N ARG A 195 54.97 -52.89 22.17
CA ARG A 195 54.50 -54.21 22.63
C ARG A 195 55.21 -55.38 21.95
N SER A 196 55.70 -55.18 20.73
CA SER A 196 56.46 -56.21 20.00
C SER A 196 57.90 -56.38 20.52
N GLN A 197 58.46 -55.39 21.22
CA GLN A 197 59.84 -55.42 21.72
C GLN A 197 60.03 -56.21 23.03
N TYR A 198 58.96 -56.51 23.76
CA TYR A 198 59.00 -57.28 25.01
C TYR A 198 58.51 -58.73 24.85
N SER A 199 58.17 -59.16 23.63
CA SER A 199 57.70 -60.53 23.37
C SER A 199 58.77 -61.57 23.72
N ASP A 200 60.03 -61.28 23.36
CA ASP A 200 61.14 -62.22 23.57
C ASP A 200 61.58 -62.29 25.05
N GLU A 201 61.44 -61.20 25.82
CA GLU A 201 61.74 -61.16 27.26
C GLU A 201 60.66 -61.88 28.09
N VAL A 202 59.38 -61.78 27.68
CA VAL A 202 58.28 -62.48 28.34
C VAL A 202 58.39 -64.01 28.16
N GLU A 203 58.82 -64.48 26.99
CA GLU A 203 59.06 -65.90 26.73
C GLU A 203 60.19 -66.45 27.63
N ALA A 204 61.29 -65.71 27.77
CA ALA A 204 62.43 -66.07 28.61
C ALA A 204 62.08 -66.08 30.12
N GLU A 205 61.20 -65.19 30.56
CA GLU A 205 60.75 -65.12 31.96
C GLU A 205 59.73 -66.22 32.29
N LEU A 206 58.92 -66.65 31.31
CA LEU A 206 58.05 -67.83 31.40
C LEU A 206 58.85 -69.14 31.53
N GLU A 207 59.97 -69.29 30.82
CA GLU A 207 60.85 -70.46 30.98
C GLU A 207 61.51 -70.52 32.36
N LYS A 208 61.96 -69.38 32.91
CA LYS A 208 62.45 -69.31 34.30
C LYS A 208 61.36 -69.66 35.32
N MET A 209 60.11 -69.24 35.11
CA MET A 209 59.01 -69.64 35.98
C MET A 209 58.68 -71.15 35.87
N ARG A 210 58.84 -71.75 34.68
CA ARG A 210 58.70 -73.20 34.51
C ARG A 210 59.82 -73.96 35.21
N SER A 211 61.08 -73.52 35.13
CA SER A 211 62.18 -74.18 35.84
C SER A 211 62.05 -74.07 37.36
N LEU A 212 61.63 -72.90 37.88
CA LEU A 212 61.40 -72.68 39.31
C LEU A 212 60.21 -73.47 39.86
N SER A 213 59.19 -73.76 39.04
CA SER A 213 58.07 -74.62 39.44
C SER A 213 58.42 -76.11 39.46
N LEU A 214 59.37 -76.54 38.62
CA LEU A 214 59.97 -77.88 38.63
C LEU A 214 60.90 -78.08 39.85
N GLU A 215 61.73 -77.11 40.21
CA GLU A 215 62.58 -77.18 41.42
C GLU A 215 61.76 -77.20 42.73
N LYS A 216 60.63 -76.48 42.78
CA LYS A 216 59.71 -76.55 43.93
C LYS A 216 59.02 -77.89 44.08
N THR A 217 58.82 -78.65 43.01
CA THR A 217 58.21 -79.98 43.06
C THR A 217 59.20 -81.08 43.44
N GLU A 218 60.49 -80.90 43.17
CA GLU A 218 61.55 -81.80 43.66
C GLU A 218 61.87 -81.60 45.15
N HIS A 219 61.88 -80.34 45.64
CA HIS A 219 62.08 -80.06 47.07
C HIS A 219 60.92 -80.50 47.98
N GLN A 220 59.71 -80.69 47.45
CA GLN A 220 58.59 -81.27 48.22
C GLN A 220 58.61 -82.81 48.27
N LYS A 221 59.33 -83.49 47.36
CA LYS A 221 59.50 -84.95 47.41
C LYS A 221 60.68 -85.39 48.29
N ALA A 222 61.71 -84.55 48.47
CA ALA A 222 62.85 -84.84 49.34
C ALA A 222 62.61 -84.54 50.83
N ALA A 223 61.44 -83.99 51.21
CA ALA A 223 61.06 -83.72 52.60
C ALA A 223 60.17 -84.82 53.22
N HIS A 224 60.01 -85.97 52.54
CA HIS A 224 59.13 -87.06 53.00
C HIS A 224 59.74 -88.48 52.94
N GLU A 225 61.05 -88.62 52.77
CA GLU A 225 61.84 -89.84 53.02
C GLU A 225 62.88 -89.60 54.12
#